data_AF-A0A444L4U4-F1
#
_entry.id   AF-A0A444L4U4-F1
#
_cell.length_a   1.000
_cell.length_b   1.000
_cell.length_c   1.000
_cell.angle_alpha   90.00
_cell.angle_beta   90.00
_cell.angle_gamma   90.00
#
_symmetry.space_group_name_H-M   'P 1'
#
loop_
_entity.id
_entity.type
_entity.pdbx_description
1 polymer ?
#
loop_
_entity_poly.entity_id
_entity_poly.type
_entity_poly.pdbx_seq_one_letter_code
_entity_poly.pdbx_strand_id
1 'polypeptide(L)'
;MKLKYPIEVDGKTIDSLTFRRARAKDMLVLADHMAALTDIDPTKPEKAMSKGAIEATIAIVGTLSDIGEEAAGLLDFVDLIAASGEATASLGEVEGSDGEAQTGE
;
A
#
# COMPACT_ATOMS: atom_id res chain seq x y z
N MET A 1 2.35 10.94 -3.59
CA MET A 1 2.36 11.63 -2.29
C MET A 1 3.67 12.39 -1.98
N LYS A 2 3.59 13.58 -1.37
CA LYS A 2 4.75 14.19 -0.67
C LYS A 2 4.71 13.82 0.81
N LEU A 3 5.84 13.43 1.38
CA LEU A 3 5.96 13.05 2.79
C LEU A 3 6.03 14.30 3.68
N LYS A 4 5.37 14.26 4.82
CA LYS A 4 5.48 15.28 5.85
C LYS A 4 6.79 15.12 6.63
N TYR A 5 7.22 13.87 6.83
CA TYR A 5 8.45 13.49 7.50
C TYR A 5 9.31 12.63 6.56
N PRO A 6 10.27 13.25 5.84
CA PRO A 6 11.18 12.52 4.97
C PRO A 6 12.00 11.47 5.73
N ILE A 7 12.30 10.37 5.07
CA ILE A 7 13.10 9.26 5.63
C ILE A 7 14.45 9.15 4.89
N GLU A 8 15.44 8.55 5.54
CA GLU A 8 16.73 8.23 4.93
C GLU A 8 16.86 6.72 4.69
N VAL A 9 17.12 6.34 3.45
CA VAL A 9 17.31 4.94 3.02
C VAL A 9 18.57 4.88 2.17
N ASP A 10 19.55 4.07 2.58
CA ASP A 10 20.85 3.94 1.89
C ASP A 10 21.55 5.29 1.61
N GLY A 11 21.44 6.24 2.54
CA GLY A 11 22.01 7.58 2.39
C GLY A 11 21.28 8.48 1.37
N LYS A 12 20.10 8.08 0.91
CA LYS A 12 19.21 8.90 0.09
C LYS A 12 18.00 9.34 0.89
N THR A 13 17.67 10.62 0.80
CA THR A 13 16.44 11.16 1.36
C THR A 13 15.27 10.82 0.44
N ILE A 14 14.26 10.15 0.99
CA ILE A 14 12.96 9.96 0.35
C ILE A 14 12.01 10.98 0.97
N ASP A 15 11.56 11.94 0.18
CA ASP A 15 10.62 13.00 0.58
C ASP A 15 9.26 12.88 -0.12
N SER A 16 9.11 11.89 -0.99
CA SER A 16 7.90 11.65 -1.77
C SER A 16 7.80 10.19 -2.17
N LEU A 17 6.56 9.70 -2.25
CA LEU A 17 6.20 8.36 -2.69
C LEU A 17 5.39 8.43 -3.97
N THR A 18 5.68 7.53 -4.90
CA THR A 18 4.86 7.32 -6.10
C THR A 18 4.38 5.89 -6.09
N PHE A 19 3.06 5.70 -6.18
CA PHE A 19 2.47 4.37 -6.18
C PHE A 19 2.24 3.89 -7.60
N ARG A 20 2.55 2.63 -7.86
CA ARG A 20 2.26 1.94 -9.12
C ARG A 20 1.16 0.92 -8.93
N ARG A 21 0.51 0.55 -10.04
CA ARG A 21 -0.43 -0.58 -10.06
C ARG A 21 0.25 -1.87 -9.61
N ALA A 22 -0.48 -2.67 -8.85
CA ALA A 22 -0.05 -4.00 -8.45
C ALA A 22 0.11 -4.91 -9.67
N ARG A 23 1.20 -5.68 -9.70
CA ARG A 23 1.47 -6.74 -10.67
C ARG A 23 1.14 -8.09 -10.02
N ALA A 24 1.07 -9.15 -10.82
CA ALA A 24 0.77 -10.50 -10.34
C ALA A 24 1.68 -10.96 -9.18
N LYS A 25 2.97 -10.56 -9.18
CA LYS A 25 3.90 -10.86 -8.09
C LYS A 25 3.61 -10.10 -6.80
N ASP A 26 3.09 -8.88 -6.90
CA ASP A 26 2.78 -8.04 -5.74
C ASP A 26 1.52 -8.55 -5.07
N MET A 27 0.57 -9.09 -5.84
CA MET A 27 -0.66 -9.70 -5.32
C MET A 27 -0.39 -10.85 -4.36
N LEU A 28 0.75 -11.54 -4.48
CA LEU A 28 1.12 -12.63 -3.56
C LEU A 28 1.51 -12.07 -2.18
N VAL A 29 2.32 -11.00 -2.15
CA VAL A 29 2.67 -10.27 -0.93
C VAL A 29 1.43 -9.63 -0.32
N LEU A 30 0.61 -8.98 -1.13
CA LEU A 30 -0.63 -8.36 -0.67
C LEU A 30 -1.59 -9.41 -0.10
N ALA A 31 -1.72 -10.58 -0.72
CA ALA A 31 -2.58 -11.67 -0.26
C ALA A 31 -2.17 -12.21 1.12
N ASP A 32 -0.87 -12.31 1.40
CA ASP A 32 -0.35 -12.72 2.71
C ASP A 32 -0.77 -11.71 3.82
N HIS A 33 -0.93 -10.44 3.46
CA HIS A 33 -1.35 -9.38 4.37
C HIS A 33 -2.86 -9.08 4.34
N MET A 34 -3.61 -9.60 3.36
CA MET A 34 -5.06 -9.42 3.26
C MET A 34 -5.80 -9.90 4.50
N ALA A 35 -5.36 -11.01 5.11
CA ALA A 35 -5.98 -11.54 6.33
C ALA A 35 -5.89 -10.53 7.49
N ALA A 36 -4.77 -9.84 7.63
CA ALA A 36 -4.58 -8.81 8.64
C ALA A 36 -5.38 -7.53 8.33
N LEU A 37 -5.60 -7.21 7.06
CA LEU A 37 -6.45 -6.10 6.63
C LEU A 37 -7.95 -6.41 6.83
N THR A 38 -8.37 -7.66 6.61
CA THR A 38 -9.77 -8.07 6.84
C THR A 38 -10.16 -8.07 8.32
N ASP A 39 -9.18 -8.17 9.21
CA ASP A 39 -9.37 -8.07 10.66
C ASP A 39 -9.48 -6.61 11.16
N ILE A 40 -9.27 -5.63 10.27
CA ILE A 40 -9.51 -4.21 10.56
C ILE A 40 -11.01 -3.97 10.61
N ASP A 41 -11.55 -3.99 11.82
CA ASP A 41 -12.94 -3.63 12.11
C ASP A 41 -13.05 -2.10 12.23
N PRO A 42 -13.75 -1.40 11.30
CA PRO A 42 -13.88 0.06 11.33
C PRO A 42 -14.68 0.56 12.54
N THR A 43 -15.36 -0.32 13.26
CA THR A 43 -16.06 -0.01 14.51
C THR A 43 -15.19 -0.21 15.75
N LYS A 44 -13.98 -0.79 15.60
CA LYS A 44 -13.01 -1.07 16.68
C LYS A 44 -11.61 -0.59 16.29
N PRO A 45 -11.35 0.73 16.34
CA PRO A 45 -10.09 1.33 15.91
C PRO A 45 -8.86 0.77 16.66
N GLU A 46 -9.02 0.24 17.86
CA GLU A 46 -7.96 -0.45 18.61
C GLU A 46 -7.42 -1.71 17.92
N LYS A 47 -8.25 -2.40 17.11
CA LYS A 47 -7.81 -3.53 16.29
C LYS A 47 -7.16 -3.10 14.98
N ALA A 48 -7.60 -1.95 14.43
CA ALA A 48 -6.94 -1.30 13.30
C ALA A 48 -5.50 -0.85 13.65
N MET A 49 -5.22 -0.61 14.94
CA MET A 49 -3.89 -0.33 15.47
C MET A 49 -3.14 -1.59 15.95
N SER A 50 -3.60 -2.78 15.57
CA SER A 50 -2.86 -4.00 15.88
C SER A 50 -1.54 -4.05 15.12
N LYS A 51 -0.53 -4.71 15.71
CA LYS A 51 0.77 -4.91 15.06
C LYS A 51 0.63 -5.50 13.65
N GLY A 52 -0.31 -6.43 13.44
CA GLY A 52 -0.54 -7.05 12.13
C GLY A 52 -1.12 -6.07 11.09
N ALA A 53 -2.01 -5.16 11.50
CA ALA A 53 -2.54 -4.13 10.59
C ALA A 53 -1.46 -3.10 10.19
N ILE A 54 -0.57 -2.75 11.11
CA ILE A 54 0.58 -1.86 10.82
C ILE A 54 1.57 -2.56 9.88
N GLU A 55 1.91 -3.81 10.14
CA GLU A 55 2.79 -4.62 9.27
C GLU A 55 2.21 -4.77 7.86
N ALA A 56 0.91 -5.06 7.75
CA ALA A 56 0.21 -5.10 6.46
C ALA A 56 0.29 -3.76 5.72
N THR A 57 0.13 -2.66 6.43
CA THR A 57 0.21 -1.32 5.86
C THR A 57 1.62 -1.02 5.32
N ILE A 58 2.66 -1.36 6.09
CA ILE A 58 4.06 -1.24 5.68
C ILE A 58 4.33 -2.07 4.42
N ALA A 59 3.83 -3.30 4.37
CA ALA A 59 4.02 -4.19 3.24
C ALA A 59 3.36 -3.64 1.96
N ILE A 60 2.12 -3.16 2.05
CA ILE A 60 1.40 -2.53 0.92
C ILE A 60 2.16 -1.32 0.41
N VAL A 61 2.52 -0.39 1.31
CA VAL A 61 3.20 0.85 0.95
C VAL A 61 4.57 0.55 0.34
N GLY A 62 5.37 -0.30 0.97
CA GLY A 62 6.69 -0.68 0.50
C GLY A 62 6.66 -1.36 -0.88
N THR A 63 5.68 -2.25 -1.08
CA THR A 63 5.52 -2.99 -2.35
C THR A 63 5.05 -2.09 -3.48
N LEU A 64 4.05 -1.23 -3.23
CA LEU A 64 3.42 -0.43 -4.27
C LEU A 64 4.16 0.87 -4.56
N SER A 65 5.04 1.33 -3.68
CA SER A 65 5.90 2.50 -3.92
C SER A 65 7.34 2.14 -4.35
N ASP A 66 7.65 0.86 -4.50
CA ASP A 66 8.99 0.33 -4.85
C ASP A 66 10.13 0.79 -3.92
N ILE A 67 9.82 1.32 -2.72
CA ILE A 67 10.84 1.63 -1.70
C ILE A 67 11.23 0.41 -0.86
N GLY A 68 10.40 -0.65 -0.89
CA GLY A 68 10.57 -1.85 -0.08
C GLY A 68 9.98 -1.73 1.33
N GLU A 69 9.71 -2.87 1.97
CA GLU A 69 9.04 -2.92 3.28
C GLU A 69 9.90 -2.32 4.41
N GLU A 70 11.21 -2.54 4.38
CA GLU A 70 12.14 -2.00 5.37
C GLU A 70 12.12 -0.47 5.39
N ALA A 71 12.20 0.15 4.20
CA ALA A 71 12.07 1.59 4.05
C ALA A 71 10.70 2.10 4.46
N ALA A 72 9.62 1.40 4.08
CA ALA A 72 8.27 1.76 4.48
C ALA A 72 8.07 1.68 6.01
N GLY A 73 8.79 0.80 6.69
CA GLY A 73 8.79 0.69 8.16
C GLY A 73 9.45 1.87 8.88
N LEU A 74 10.18 2.72 8.16
CA LEU A 74 10.77 3.97 8.69
C LEU A 74 9.82 5.17 8.59
N LEU A 75 8.71 5.03 7.85
CA LEU A 75 7.75 6.12 7.69
C LEU A 75 7.08 6.47 9.02
N ASP A 76 6.87 7.77 9.25
CA ASP A 76 6.03 8.22 10.35
C ASP A 76 4.59 7.71 10.18
N PHE A 77 3.91 7.43 11.28
CA PHE A 77 2.56 6.88 11.27
C PHE A 77 1.57 7.72 10.45
N VAL A 78 1.70 9.05 10.48
CA VAL A 78 0.84 9.96 9.69
C VAL A 78 1.06 9.77 8.20
N ASP A 79 2.32 9.69 7.78
CA ASP A 79 2.68 9.47 6.38
C ASP A 79 2.33 8.05 5.93
N LEU A 80 2.48 7.05 6.80
CA LEU A 80 2.14 5.67 6.53
C LEU A 80 0.63 5.47 6.29
N ILE A 81 -0.24 6.09 7.10
CA ILE A 81 -1.70 6.05 6.87
C ILE A 81 -2.06 6.71 5.53
N ALA A 82 -1.48 7.88 5.27
CA ALA A 82 -1.81 8.64 4.07
C ALA A 82 -1.31 7.89 2.81
N ALA A 83 -0.11 7.32 2.88
CA ALA A 83 0.46 6.43 1.88
C ALA A 83 -0.40 5.19 1.65
N SER A 84 -0.90 4.55 2.71
CA SER A 84 -1.79 3.39 2.60
C SER A 84 -3.07 3.70 1.83
N GLY A 85 -3.65 4.88 2.03
CA GLY A 85 -4.83 5.33 1.31
C GLY A 85 -4.57 5.44 -0.19
N GLU A 86 -3.48 6.11 -0.59
CA GLU A 86 -3.07 6.23 -2.00
C GLU A 86 -2.70 4.85 -2.59
N ALA A 87 -1.97 4.03 -1.85
CA ALA A 87 -1.55 2.71 -2.26
C ALA A 87 -2.76 1.79 -2.49
N THR A 88 -3.76 1.81 -1.60
CA THR A 88 -4.98 1.02 -1.74
C THR A 88 -5.85 1.53 -2.89
N ALA A 89 -5.88 2.85 -3.14
CA ALA A 89 -6.53 3.40 -4.33
C ALA A 89 -5.91 2.85 -5.63
N SER A 90 -4.60 2.60 -5.65
CA SER A 90 -3.93 1.96 -6.80
C SER A 90 -4.30 0.48 -7.00
N LEU A 91 -4.89 -0.17 -5.98
CA LEU A 91 -5.52 -1.49 -6.07
C LEU A 91 -6.97 -1.41 -6.55
N GLY A 92 -7.64 -0.30 -6.25
CA GLY A 92 -9.06 -0.06 -6.49
C GLY A 92 -9.35 0.88 -7.67
N GLU A 93 -8.92 0.52 -8.87
CA GLU A 93 -9.57 0.96 -10.12
C GLU A 93 -9.86 -0.28 -10.96
N VAL A 94 -11.05 -0.84 -10.74
CA VAL A 94 -11.79 -1.51 -11.82
C VAL A 94 -12.73 -0.44 -12.39
N GLU A 95 -12.18 0.53 -13.13
CA GLU A 95 -12.92 0.89 -14.33
C GLU A 95 -12.82 -0.35 -15.21
N GLY A 96 -13.96 -0.97 -15.51
CA GLY A 96 -14.03 -2.00 -16.52
C GLY A 96 -13.28 -1.46 -17.74
N SER A 97 -12.18 -2.12 -18.10
CA SER A 97 -11.57 -1.89 -19.40
C SER A 97 -12.63 -2.31 -20.42
N ASP A 98 -13.36 -1.33 -20.95
CA ASP A 98 -14.22 -1.43 -22.14
C ASP A 98 -13.36 -1.85 -23.34
N GLY A 99 -12.91 -3.10 -23.36
CA GLY A 99 -11.91 -3.59 -24.30
C GLY A 99 -11.99 -5.07 -24.68
N GLU A 100 -12.92 -5.85 -24.12
CA GLU A 100 -13.15 -7.25 -24.54
C GLU A 100 -14.61 -7.52 -24.99
N ALA A 101 -15.33 -6.47 -25.43
CA ALA A 101 -16.60 -6.62 -26.16
C ALA A 101 -16.51 -6.19 -27.64
N GLN A 102 -15.31 -5.85 -28.14
CA GLN A 102 -15.09 -5.43 -29.53
C GLN A 102 -13.90 -6.14 -30.19
N THR A 103 -13.93 -7.47 -30.29
CA THR A 103 -13.43 -8.20 -31.47
C THR A 103 -14.06 -9.58 -31.44
N GLY A 104 -14.77 -9.93 -32.51
CA GLY A 104 -15.73 -11.02 -32.55
C GLY A 104 -15.15 -12.44 -32.60
N GLU A 105 -15.99 -13.37 -32.17
CA GLU A 105 -16.44 -14.53 -32.95
C GLU A 105 -17.89 -14.88 -32.55
#